data_AF-I7LFY7-F1
#
_entry.id   AF-I7LFY7-F1
#
_cell.length_a   1.000
_cell.length_b   1.000
_cell.length_c   1.000
_cell.angle_alpha   90.00
_cell.angle_beta   90.00
_cell.angle_gamma   90.00
#
_symmetry.space_group_name_H-M   'P 1'
#
loop_
_entity.id
_entity.type
_entity.pdbx_description
1 polymer ?
#
loop_
_entity_poly.entity_id
_entity_poly.type
_entity_poly.pdbx_seq_one_letter_code
_entity_poly.pdbx_strand_id
1 'polypeptide(L)' 'MELLIHKVKEIKEISDITEVNTLIEKDWILLKIVPNKLKTIYVLGRIEI' A
#
# COMPACT_ATOMS: atom_id res chain seq x y z
N MET A 1 2.02 19.34 -2.70
CA MET A 1 2.42 17.92 -2.79
C MET A 1 1.33 17.20 -3.59
N GLU A 2 1.27 17.45 -4.90
CA GLU A 2 0.07 17.18 -5.73
C GLU A 2 0.28 16.12 -6.84
N LEU A 3 1.40 15.40 -6.87
CA LEU A 3 1.91 14.86 -8.14
C LEU A 3 2.15 13.36 -8.25
N LEU A 4 1.70 12.52 -7.30
CA LEU A 4 1.89 11.06 -7.43
C LEU A 4 0.60 10.24 -7.54
N ILE A 5 -0.57 10.78 -7.20
CA ILE A 5 -1.83 9.99 -7.21
C ILE A 5 -2.22 9.59 -8.64
N HIS A 6 -2.02 10.46 -9.64
CA HIS A 6 -2.35 10.17 -11.05
C HIS A 6 -1.54 9.02 -11.66
N LYS A 7 -0.46 8.59 -11.01
CA LYS A 7 0.39 7.48 -11.46
C LYS A 7 0.15 6.18 -10.70
N VAL A 8 -0.70 6.20 -9.67
CA VAL A 8 -1.06 4.99 -8.94
C VAL A 8 -2.05 4.21 -9.79
N LYS A 9 -1.59 3.10 -10.36
CA LYS A 9 -2.42 2.23 -11.21
C LYS A 9 -3.30 1.32 -10.37
N GLU A 10 -2.80 0.88 -9.23
CA GLU A 10 -3.46 -0.11 -8.39
C GLU A 10 -3.28 0.25 -6.91
N ILE A 11 -4.32 0.05 -6.11
CA ILE A 11 -4.32 0.23 -4.66
C ILE A 11 -4.83 -1.05 -4.01
N LYS A 12 -4.17 -1.50 -2.94
CA LYS A 12 -4.59 -2.66 -2.14
C LYS A 12 -4.59 -2.33 -0.66
N GLU A 13 -5.59 -2.85 0.04
CA GLU A 13 -5.71 -2.79 1.49
C GLU A 13 -5.49 -4.18 2.07
N ILE A 14 -4.52 -4.30 2.97
CA ILE A 14 -4.05 -5.58 3.50
C ILE A 14 -3.93 -5.48 5.01
N SER A 15 -4.29 -6.53 5.73
CA SER A 15 -4.12 -6.58 7.18
C SER A 15 -3.03 -7.54 7.67
N ASP A 16 -2.46 -8.35 6.78
CA ASP A 16 -1.35 -9.26 7.08
C ASP A 16 -0.01 -8.62 6.70
N ILE A 17 0.88 -8.47 7.69
CA ILE A 17 2.21 -7.89 7.50
C ILE A 17 3.10 -8.75 6.58
N THR A 18 2.87 -10.06 6.51
CA THR A 18 3.64 -10.98 5.66
C THR A 18 3.36 -10.72 4.19
N GLU A 19 2.09 -10.50 3.85
CA GLU A 19 1.65 -10.15 2.51
C GLU A 19 2.15 -8.74 2.13
N VAL A 20 2.13 -7.79 3.07
CA VAL A 20 2.70 -6.45 2.88
C VAL A 20 4.17 -6.53 2.45
N ASN A 21 4.99 -7.29 3.18
CA ASN A 21 6.41 -7.46 2.85
C ASN A 21 6.60 -8.07 1.45
N THR A 22 5.79 -9.08 1.12
CA THR A 22 5.83 -9.72 -0.21
C THR A 22 5.49 -8.74 -1.33
N LEU A 23 4.57 -7.79 -1.10
CA LEU A 23 4.23 -6.77 -2.09
C LEU A 23 5.30 -5.70 -2.20
N ILE A 24 5.91 -5.31 -1.09
CA ILE A 24 7.03 -4.35 -1.10
C ILE A 24 8.19 -4.88 -1.96
N GLU A 25 8.50 -6.18 -1.89
CA GLU A 25 9.49 -6.84 -2.76
C GLU A 25 9.09 -6.86 -4.25
N LYS A 26 7.80 -6.65 -4.55
CA LYS A 26 7.23 -6.61 -5.91
C LYS A 26 6.95 -5.19 -6.39
N ASP A 27 7.75 -4.23 -5.93
CA ASP A 27 7.67 -2.80 -6.28
C ASP A 27 6.35 -2.12 -5.87
N TRP A 28 5.70 -2.61 -4.81
CA TRP A 28 4.59 -1.88 -4.20
C TRP A 28 5.10 -0.89 -3.16
N ILE A 29 4.42 0.26 -3.08
CA ILE A 29 4.75 1.34 -2.18
C ILE A 29 3.70 1.40 -1.08
N LEU A 30 4.12 1.39 0.18
CA LEU A 30 3.23 1.61 1.31
C LEU A 30 2.81 3.08 1.35
N LEU A 31 1.51 3.33 1.19
CA LEU A 31 0.94 4.68 1.12
C LEU A 31 0.42 5.14 2.49
N LYS A 32 -0.24 4.26 3.24
CA LYS A 32 -0.88 4.60 4.51
C LYS A 32 -0.97 3.40 5.42
N ILE A 33 -0.86 3.65 6.73
CA ILE A 33 -1.16 2.67 7.78
C ILE A 33 -2.36 3.20 8.57
N VAL A 34 -3.41 2.41 8.66
CA VAL A 34 -4.64 2.73 9.39
C VAL A 34 -4.76 1.75 10.55
N PRO A 35 -4.45 2.17 11.79
CA PRO A 35 -4.71 1.34 12.95
C PRO A 35 -6.22 1.25 13.17
N ASN A 36 -6.77 0.02 13.20
CA ASN A 36 -8.15 -0.25 13.61
C ASN A 36 -8.12 -1.07 14.92
N LYS A 37 -9.17 -0.96 15.74
CA LYS A 37 -9.27 -1.60 17.06
C LYS A 37 -9.07 -3.12 17.05
N LEU A 38 -9.26 -3.75 15.90
CA LEU A 38 -9.15 -5.21 15.72
C LEU A 38 -7.90 -5.63 14.93
N LYS A 39 -7.42 -4.80 14.00
CA LYS A 39 -6.26 -5.09 13.15
C LYS A 39 -5.74 -3.84 12.45
N THR A 40 -4.44 -3.79 12.19
CA THR A 40 -3.84 -2.73 11.38
C THR A 40 -4.15 -2.99 9.89
N ILE A 41 -4.56 -1.95 9.17
CA ILE A 41 -4.74 -1.99 7.71
C ILE A 41 -3.60 -1.21 7.06
N TYR A 42 -2.92 -1.84 6.12
CA TYR A 42 -1.85 -1.29 5.31
C TYR A 42 -2.41 -1.03 3.91
N VAL A 43 -2.31 0.21 3.46
CA VAL A 43 -2.71 0.63 2.12
C VAL A 43 -1.46 0.73 1.27
N LEU A 44 -1.34 -0.13 0.26
CA LEU A 44 -0.24 -0.12 -0.70
C LEU A 44 -0.74 0.36 -2.06
N GLY A 45 0.13 1.04 -2.80
CA GLY A 45 -0.10 1.46 -4.17
C GLY A 45 1.01 0.98 -5.08
N ARG A 46 0.66 0.62 -6.31
CA ARG A 46 1.62 0.32 -7.38
C ARG A 46 1.61 1.46 -8.39
N ILE A 47 2.80 1.95 -8.70
CA ILE A 47 3.00 3.00 -9.70
C ILE A 47 3.46 2.34 -10.99
N GLU A 48 2.88 2.72 -12.12
CA GLU A 48 3.43 2.40 -13.44
C GLU A 48 4.33 3.57 -13.85
N ILE A 49 5.62 3.28 -14.09
CA ILE A 49 6.62 4.27 -14.51
C ILE A 49 6.59 4.39 -16.03
#